data_AF-A0A160NUM9-F1
#
_entry.id   AF-A0A160NUM9-F1
#
_cell.length_a   1.000
_cell.length_b   1.000
_cell.length_c   1.000
_cell.angle_alpha   90.00
_cell.angle_beta   90.00
_cell.angle_gamma   90.00
#
_symmetry.space_group_name_H-M   'P 1'
#
loop_
_entity.id
_entity.type
_entity.pdbx_description
1 polymer ?
#
loop_
_entity_poly.entity_id
_entity_poly.type
_entity_poly.pdbx_seq_one_letter_code
_entity_poly.pdbx_strand_id
1 'polypeptide(L)'
;MPGRQDEFRELADAFDAMLARLEAHVAEQRRFAANASHELRTPLAVSKSLLDVARTDPSHDTGEVLDRLQVVNTRAIDLTEALLLLSRADQRSFTRERVDLSLMAEEAAETLLPSRKRTASPSRPAATSPPRADRRRSCCN
;
A
#
# COMPACT_ATOMS: atom_id res chain seq x y z
N MET A 1 33.37 31.44 -21.24
CA MET A 1 31.98 31.64 -21.69
C MET A 1 31.47 30.29 -22.17
N PRO A 2 30.23 29.89 -21.83
CA PRO A 2 29.67 28.65 -22.38
C PRO A 2 29.55 28.78 -23.89
N GLY A 3 29.87 27.72 -24.63
CA GLY A 3 29.77 27.68 -26.09
C GLY A 3 28.49 26.99 -26.55
N ARG A 4 28.16 27.06 -27.85
CA ARG A 4 27.03 26.30 -28.45
C ARG A 4 27.00 24.82 -28.04
N GLN A 5 28.16 24.20 -27.83
CA GLN A 5 28.26 22.80 -27.40
C GLN A 5 27.72 22.55 -25.99
N ASP A 6 27.72 23.55 -25.11
CA ASP A 6 27.20 23.45 -23.74
C ASP A 6 25.66 23.55 -23.72
N GLU A 7 25.06 24.40 -24.56
CA GLU A 7 23.60 24.51 -24.69
C GLU A 7 22.96 23.20 -25.23
N PHE A 8 23.60 22.56 -26.21
CA PHE A 8 23.15 21.26 -26.70
C PHE A 8 23.32 20.15 -25.66
N ARG A 9 24.35 20.23 -24.82
CA ARG A 9 24.57 19.28 -23.72
C ARG A 9 23.49 19.44 -22.65
N GLU A 10 23.19 20.66 -22.23
CA GLU A 10 22.13 20.94 -21.27
C GLU A 10 20.75 20.45 -21.77
N LEU A 11 20.47 20.62 -23.05
CA LEU A 11 19.26 20.08 -23.66
C LEU A 11 19.24 18.54 -23.65
N ALA A 12 20.35 17.91 -24.03
CA ALA A 12 20.47 16.45 -24.00
C ALA A 12 20.27 15.90 -22.57
N ASP A 13 20.92 16.50 -21.58
CA ASP A 13 20.80 16.12 -20.17
C ASP A 13 19.34 16.26 -19.67
N ALA A 14 18.64 17.31 -20.10
CA ALA A 14 17.22 17.50 -19.77
C ALA A 14 16.31 16.45 -20.42
N PHE A 15 16.57 16.06 -21.67
CA PHE A 15 15.85 14.98 -22.34
C PHE A 15 16.12 13.62 -21.70
N ASP A 16 17.39 13.33 -21.35
CA ASP A 16 17.77 12.10 -20.67
C ASP A 16 17.10 12.00 -19.30
N ALA A 17 17.03 13.11 -18.54
CA ALA A 17 16.30 13.15 -17.28
C ALA A 17 14.79 12.90 -17.45
N MET A 18 14.19 13.45 -18.53
CA MET A 18 12.78 13.21 -18.86
C MET A 18 12.53 11.74 -19.23
N LEU A 19 13.40 11.14 -20.03
CA LEU A 19 13.34 9.73 -20.41
C LEU A 19 13.49 8.82 -19.20
N ALA A 20 14.47 9.07 -18.33
CA ALA A 20 14.66 8.31 -17.10
C ALA A 20 13.42 8.37 -16.20
N ARG A 21 12.78 9.53 -16.08
CA ARG A 21 11.52 9.68 -15.34
C ARG A 21 10.38 8.88 -15.97
N LEU A 22 10.27 8.89 -17.29
CA LEU A 22 9.25 8.11 -18.00
C LEU A 22 9.46 6.61 -17.82
N GLU A 23 10.70 6.12 -17.95
CA GLU A 23 11.06 4.72 -17.74
C GLU A 23 10.73 4.26 -16.32
N ALA A 24 11.04 5.09 -15.31
CA ALA A 24 10.69 4.81 -13.92
C ALA A 24 9.17 4.68 -13.74
N HIS A 25 8.38 5.61 -14.29
CA HIS A 25 6.91 5.55 -14.22
C HIS A 25 6.35 4.29 -14.91
N VAL A 26 6.87 3.91 -16.08
CA VAL A 26 6.43 2.69 -16.78
C VAL A 26 6.80 1.44 -15.99
N ALA A 27 7.99 1.39 -15.38
CA ALA A 27 8.40 0.26 -14.54
C ALA A 27 7.50 0.10 -13.31
N GLU A 28 7.12 1.21 -12.67
CA GLU A 28 6.19 1.22 -11.55
C GLU A 28 4.81 0.70 -11.95
N GLN A 29 4.26 1.18 -13.07
CA GLN A 29 2.97 0.71 -13.60
C GLN A 29 2.97 -0.78 -13.90
N ARG A 30 4.05 -1.31 -14.51
CA ARG A 30 4.18 -2.75 -14.78
C ARG A 30 4.21 -3.56 -13.49
N ARG A 31 4.96 -3.12 -12.48
CA ARG A 31 5.02 -3.77 -11.17
C ARG A 31 3.66 -3.74 -10.47
N PHE A 32 2.96 -2.62 -10.52
CA PHE A 32 1.60 -2.50 -9.98
C PHE A 32 0.64 -3.48 -10.66
N ALA A 33 0.62 -3.51 -12.00
CA ALA A 33 -0.23 -4.41 -12.77
C ALA A 33 0.07 -5.89 -12.48
N ALA A 34 1.35 -6.25 -12.36
CA ALA A 34 1.77 -7.61 -11.99
C ALA A 34 1.24 -7.99 -10.60
N ASN A 35 1.48 -7.14 -9.59
CA ASN A 35 1.02 -7.38 -8.22
C ASN A 35 -0.51 -7.49 -8.15
N ALA A 36 -1.24 -6.56 -8.77
CA ALA A 36 -2.69 -6.59 -8.86
C ALA A 36 -3.21 -7.91 -9.46
N SER A 37 -2.61 -8.33 -10.58
CA SER A 37 -2.99 -9.57 -11.27
C SER A 37 -2.74 -10.81 -10.41
N HIS A 38 -1.61 -10.85 -9.70
CA HIS A 38 -1.29 -11.95 -8.79
C HIS A 38 -2.26 -12.02 -7.62
N GLU A 39 -2.53 -10.89 -6.97
CA GLU A 39 -3.44 -10.84 -5.81
C GLU A 39 -4.89 -11.18 -6.20
N LEU A 40 -5.35 -10.81 -7.40
CA LEU A 40 -6.69 -11.16 -7.91
C LEU A 40 -6.80 -12.61 -8.37
N ARG A 41 -5.72 -13.21 -8.87
CA ARG A 41 -5.74 -14.61 -9.35
C ARG A 41 -6.08 -15.59 -8.23
N THR A 42 -5.63 -15.33 -7.02
CA THR A 42 -5.88 -16.18 -5.84
C THR A 42 -7.37 -16.30 -5.49
N PRO A 43 -8.11 -15.21 -5.18
CA PRO A 43 -9.54 -15.31 -4.88
C PRO A 43 -10.34 -15.87 -6.06
N LEU A 44 -9.97 -15.54 -7.31
CA LEU A 44 -10.65 -16.12 -8.49
C LEU A 44 -10.45 -17.63 -8.60
N ALA A 45 -9.24 -18.14 -8.32
CA ALA A 45 -8.96 -19.58 -8.31
C ALA A 45 -9.72 -20.30 -7.19
N VAL A 46 -9.83 -19.69 -6.02
CA VAL A 46 -10.63 -20.23 -4.90
C VAL A 46 -12.11 -20.25 -5.26
N SER A 47 -12.67 -19.14 -5.78
CA SER A 47 -14.07 -19.10 -6.21
C SER A 47 -14.37 -20.15 -7.27
N LYS A 48 -13.49 -20.33 -8.25
CA LYS A 48 -13.61 -21.40 -9.25
C LYS A 48 -13.66 -22.77 -8.60
N SER A 49 -12.75 -23.05 -7.66
CA SER A 49 -12.69 -24.35 -6.98
C SER A 49 -13.96 -24.64 -6.18
N LEU A 50 -14.52 -23.63 -5.50
CA LEU A 50 -15.79 -23.74 -4.77
C LEU A 50 -16.97 -24.04 -5.70
N LEU A 51 -17.01 -23.36 -6.86
CA LEU A 51 -18.04 -23.61 -7.88
C LEU A 51 -17.91 -25.01 -8.49
N ASP A 52 -16.69 -25.50 -8.72
CA ASP A 52 -16.44 -26.85 -9.22
C ASP A 52 -16.92 -27.92 -8.22
N VAL A 53 -16.74 -27.69 -6.91
CA VAL A 53 -17.27 -28.56 -5.84
C VAL A 53 -18.79 -28.58 -5.85
N ALA A 54 -19.44 -27.40 -5.84
CA ALA A 54 -20.90 -27.30 -5.86
C ALA A 54 -21.54 -27.95 -7.08
N ARG A 55 -20.84 -27.94 -8.23
CA ARG A 55 -21.29 -28.58 -9.46
C ARG A 55 -21.13 -30.11 -9.44
N THR A 56 -20.09 -30.61 -8.78
CA THR A 56 -19.74 -32.04 -8.81
C THR A 56 -20.47 -32.84 -7.73
N ASP A 57 -20.84 -32.22 -6.61
CA ASP A 57 -21.63 -32.85 -5.56
C ASP A 57 -22.87 -32.03 -5.21
N PRO A 58 -24.02 -32.29 -5.86
CA PRO A 58 -25.28 -31.60 -5.55
C PRO A 58 -25.86 -31.91 -4.17
N SER A 59 -25.32 -32.92 -3.47
CA SER A 59 -25.74 -33.30 -2.12
C SER A 59 -24.92 -32.61 -1.02
N HIS A 60 -23.83 -31.93 -1.40
CA HIS A 60 -23.05 -31.10 -0.49
C HIS A 60 -23.89 -29.93 0.04
N ASP A 61 -23.53 -29.46 1.24
CA ASP A 61 -24.16 -28.30 1.84
C ASP A 61 -23.91 -27.05 0.97
N THR A 62 -24.92 -26.72 0.17
CA THR A 62 -24.90 -25.55 -0.71
C THR A 62 -24.76 -24.26 0.09
N GLY A 63 -25.29 -24.22 1.32
CA GLY A 63 -25.15 -23.07 2.21
C GLY A 63 -23.69 -22.78 2.55
N GLU A 64 -22.92 -23.81 2.91
CA GLU A 64 -21.50 -23.67 3.22
C GLU A 64 -20.69 -23.18 2.01
N VAL A 65 -20.98 -23.68 0.80
CA VAL A 65 -20.31 -23.20 -0.42
C VAL A 65 -20.64 -21.74 -0.69
N LEU A 66 -21.91 -21.34 -0.55
CA LEU A 66 -22.34 -19.96 -0.75
C LEU A 66 -21.69 -19.01 0.26
N ASP A 67 -21.62 -19.38 1.55
CA ASP A 67 -20.97 -18.59 2.58
C ASP A 67 -19.47 -18.40 2.27
N ARG A 68 -18.78 -19.47 1.88
CA ARG A 68 -17.36 -19.38 1.47
C ARG A 68 -17.16 -18.52 0.23
N LEU A 69 -18.04 -18.66 -0.77
CA LEU A 69 -18.01 -17.81 -1.98
C LEU A 69 -18.23 -16.34 -1.62
N GLN A 70 -19.16 -16.04 -0.71
CA GLN A 70 -19.41 -14.69 -0.24
C GLN A 70 -18.16 -14.09 0.41
N VAL A 71 -17.49 -14.83 1.32
CA VAL A 71 -16.25 -14.37 1.95
C VAL A 71 -15.15 -14.08 0.92
N VAL A 72 -14.92 -14.99 -0.02
CA VAL A 72 -13.86 -14.83 -1.04
C VAL A 72 -14.19 -13.67 -1.98
N ASN A 73 -15.46 -13.51 -2.35
CA ASN A 73 -15.92 -12.41 -3.20
C ASN A 73 -15.80 -11.05 -2.50
N THR A 74 -16.20 -10.94 -1.24
CA THR A 74 -15.98 -9.73 -0.43
C THR A 74 -14.50 -9.36 -0.39
N ARG A 75 -13.60 -10.34 -0.17
CA ARG A 75 -12.16 -10.08 -0.19
C ARG A 75 -11.66 -9.61 -1.56
N ALA A 76 -12.20 -10.15 -2.66
CA ALA A 76 -11.84 -9.71 -4.01
C ALA A 76 -12.31 -8.28 -4.31
N ILE A 77 -13.49 -7.90 -3.81
CA ILE A 77 -14.02 -6.53 -3.89
C ILE A 77 -13.11 -5.58 -3.09
N ASP A 78 -12.84 -5.88 -1.82
CA ASP A 78 -11.97 -5.07 -0.96
C ASP A 78 -10.58 -4.85 -1.59
N LEU A 79 -10.01 -5.90 -2.18
CA LEU A 79 -8.74 -5.82 -2.91
C LEU A 79 -8.84 -4.90 -4.13
N THR A 80 -9.91 -5.02 -4.91
CA THR A 80 -10.12 -4.17 -6.10
C THR A 80 -10.26 -2.70 -5.70
N GLU A 81 -11.00 -2.41 -4.63
CA GLU A 81 -11.14 -1.05 -4.09
C GLU A 81 -9.79 -0.49 -3.62
N ALA A 82 -8.99 -1.29 -2.91
CA ALA A 82 -7.65 -0.89 -2.49
C ALA A 82 -6.72 -0.60 -3.69
N LEU A 83 -6.77 -1.42 -4.74
CA LEU A 83 -6.01 -1.19 -5.97
C LEU A 83 -6.45 0.10 -6.69
N LEU A 84 -7.76 0.36 -6.78
CA LEU A 84 -8.29 1.60 -7.36
C LEU A 84 -7.89 2.84 -6.54
N LEU A 85 -7.84 2.73 -5.22
CA LEU A 85 -7.36 3.81 -4.34
C LEU A 85 -5.87 4.10 -4.59
N LEU A 86 -5.02 3.07 -4.62
CA LEU A 86 -3.59 3.21 -4.89
C LEU A 86 -3.33 3.80 -6.28
N SER A 87 -4.02 3.31 -7.30
CA SER A 87 -3.88 3.83 -8.67
C SER A 87 -4.21 5.33 -8.77
N ARG A 88 -5.15 5.83 -7.96
CA ARG A 88 -5.48 7.27 -7.92
C ARG A 88 -4.44 8.09 -7.15
N ALA A 89 -3.84 7.50 -6.12
CA ALA A 89 -2.79 8.17 -5.35
C ALA A 89 -1.52 8.39 -6.20
N ASP A 90 -1.13 7.41 -7.02
CA ASP A 90 0.03 7.50 -7.92
C ASP A 90 -0.11 8.58 -9.01
N GLN A 91 -1.35 8.93 -9.38
CA GLN A 91 -1.62 9.94 -10.41
C GLN A 91 -1.70 11.38 -9.86
N ARG A 92 -1.78 11.56 -8.54
CA ARG A 92 -1.95 12.89 -7.94
C ARG A 92 -0.61 13.58 -7.71
N SER A 93 -0.49 14.81 -8.21
CA SER A 93 0.49 15.76 -7.71
C SER A 93 0.02 16.25 -6.35
N PHE A 94 0.64 15.79 -5.26
CA PHE A 94 0.33 16.29 -3.93
C PHE A 94 0.80 17.74 -3.78
N THR A 95 -0.11 18.62 -3.38
CA THR A 95 0.24 19.97 -2.95
C THR A 95 1.08 19.86 -1.67
N ARG A 96 2.28 20.44 -1.67
CA ARG A 96 3.13 20.48 -0.49
C ARG A 96 2.79 21.70 0.34
N GLU A 97 2.31 21.47 1.56
CA GLU A 97 2.03 22.51 2.54
C GLU A 97 2.57 22.13 3.93
N ARG A 98 2.69 23.12 4.83
CA ARG A 98 3.04 22.85 6.23
C ARG A 98 1.80 22.35 6.96
N VAL A 99 1.91 21.19 7.59
CA VAL A 99 0.84 20.56 8.36
C VAL A 99 1.26 20.34 9.81
N ASP A 100 0.31 20.40 10.74
CA ASP A 100 0.52 19.98 12.11
C ASP A 100 0.41 18.45 12.20
N LEU A 101 1.54 17.78 12.42
CA LEU A 101 1.59 16.32 12.49
C LEU A 101 0.85 15.76 13.71
N SER A 102 0.71 16.54 14.78
CA SER A 102 -0.01 16.11 15.98
C SER A 102 -1.50 16.00 15.69
N LEU A 103 -2.06 17.04 15.07
CA LEU A 103 -3.46 17.07 14.65
C LEU A 103 -3.77 15.97 13.62
N MET A 104 -2.91 15.81 12.60
CA MET A 104 -3.08 14.76 11.58
C MET A 104 -3.02 13.35 12.16
N ALA A 105 -2.15 13.12 13.16
CA ALA A 105 -2.05 11.83 13.82
C ALA A 105 -3.29 11.52 14.67
N GLU A 106 -3.87 12.52 15.34
CA GLU A 106 -5.11 12.38 16.11
C GLU A 106 -6.30 12.05 15.21
N GLU A 107 -6.51 12.81 14.13
CA GLU A 107 -7.58 12.55 13.15
C GLU A 107 -7.48 11.15 12.52
N ALA A 108 -6.26 10.73 12.15
CA ALA A 108 -6.01 9.40 11.62
C ALA A 108 -6.29 8.31 12.66
N ALA A 109 -5.93 8.54 13.93
CA ALA A 109 -6.20 7.62 15.01
C ALA A 109 -7.71 7.46 15.24
N GLU A 110 -8.47 8.56 15.26
CA GLU A 110 -9.92 8.56 15.41
C GLU A 110 -10.62 7.78 14.30
N THR A 111 -10.18 7.97 13.06
CA THR A 111 -10.70 7.25 11.88
C THR A 111 -10.54 5.73 12.00
N LEU A 112 -9.50 5.25 12.71
CA LEU A 112 -9.21 3.82 12.88
C LEU A 112 -9.85 3.21 14.14
N LEU A 113 -10.39 4.01 15.06
CA LEU A 113 -11.06 3.52 16.28
C LEU A 113 -12.26 2.58 16.00
N PRO A 114 -13.12 2.81 15.00
CA PRO A 114 -14.23 1.91 14.67
C PRO A 114 -13.77 0.53 14.17
N SER A 115 -12.60 0.47 13.52
CA SER A 115 -12.08 -0.72 12.85
C SER A 115 -11.41 -1.73 13.79
N ARG A 116 -10.99 -1.32 15.00
CA ARG A 116 -10.36 -2.19 16.01
C ARG A 116 -11.25 -3.34 16.48
N LYS A 117 -12.57 -3.23 16.37
CA LYS A 117 -13.50 -4.29 16.77
C LYS A 117 -13.46 -5.52 15.85
N ARG A 118 -12.85 -5.42 14.66
CA ARG A 118 -12.75 -6.52 13.68
C ARG A 118 -11.44 -7.31 13.73
N THR A 119 -10.38 -6.78 14.36
CA THR A 119 -9.01 -7.34 14.27
C THR A 119 -8.33 -7.51 15.63
N ALA A 120 -9.07 -7.60 16.74
CA ALA A 120 -8.50 -7.75 18.08
C ALA A 120 -7.77 -9.09 18.26
N SER A 121 -6.54 -9.17 17.75
CA SER A 121 -5.47 -10.02 18.25
C SER A 121 -4.81 -9.28 19.43
N PRO A 122 -4.48 -9.95 20.54
CA PRO A 122 -3.96 -9.29 21.74
C PRO A 122 -2.60 -8.64 21.44
N SER A 123 -2.55 -7.31 21.44
CA SER A 123 -1.32 -6.55 21.27
C SER A 123 -0.45 -6.66 22.52
N ARG A 124 0.81 -7.09 22.36
CA ARG A 124 1.87 -6.98 23.41
C ARG A 124 2.01 -5.52 23.86
N PRO A 125 2.17 -5.25 25.17
CA PRO A 125 2.35 -3.89 25.66
C PRO A 125 3.68 -3.29 25.15
N ALA A 126 3.61 -2.00 24.78
CA ALA A 126 4.75 -1.23 24.29
C ALA A 126 5.87 -1.18 25.33
N ALA A 127 7.11 -1.45 24.90
CA ALA A 127 8.28 -1.30 25.75
C ALA A 127 8.56 0.19 25.96
N THR A 128 8.45 0.64 27.21
CA THR A 128 8.85 1.98 27.65
C THR A 128 10.38 2.10 27.54
N SER A 129 10.86 2.99 26.67
CA SER A 129 12.29 3.32 26.56
C SER A 129 12.80 3.95 27.86
N PRO A 130 13.97 3.56 28.39
CA PRO A 130 14.52 4.17 29.59
C PRO A 130 15.09 5.58 29.30
N PRO A 131 15.11 6.49 30.29
CA PRO A 131 15.62 7.84 30.12
C PRO A 131 17.14 7.84 29.89
N ARG A 132 17.61 8.68 28.94
CA ARG A 132 19.03 8.90 28.66
C ARG A 132 19.73 9.49 29.88
N ALA A 133 20.76 8.81 30.38
CA ALA A 133 21.63 9.33 31.43
C ALA A 133 22.49 10.50 30.89
N ASP A 134 22.38 11.66 31.54
CA ASP A 134 23.19 12.85 31.30
C ASP A 134 24.61 12.62 31.82
N ARG A 135 25.59 12.45 30.90
CA ARG A 135 27.01 12.39 31.26
C ARG A 135 27.56 13.82 31.37
N ARG A 136 27.25 14.49 32.48
CA ARG A 136 28.05 15.65 32.90
C ARG A 136 29.32 15.15 33.59
N ARG A 137 30.43 15.52 32.97
CA ARG A 137 31.82 15.26 33.34
C ARG A 137 32.06 15.76 34.77
N SER A 138 32.47 14.85 35.65
CA SER A 138 33.20 15.17 36.87
C SER A 138 34.69 15.07 36.53
N CYS A 139 35.33 16.22 36.33
CA CYS A 139 36.77 16.35 36.41
C CYS A 139 37.05 17.26 37.62
N CYS A 140 37.55 16.67 38.70
CA CYS A 140 38.30 17.37 39.74
C CYS A 140 39.53 16.53 40.11
N ASN A 141 40.62 17.26 40.33
CA ASN A 141 41.99 16.90 40.71
C ASN A 141 42.88 16.23 39.66
#